data_AF-A0A7X8JDT9-F1
#
_entry.id   AF-A0A7X8JDT9-F1
#
_cell.length_a   1.000
_cell.length_b   1.000
_cell.length_c   1.000
_cell.angle_alpha   90.00
_cell.angle_beta   90.00
_cell.angle_gamma   90.00
#
_symmetry.space_group_name_H-M   'P 1'
#
loop_
_entity.id
_entity.type
_entity.pdbx_description
1 polymer ?
#
loop_
_entity_poly.entity_id
_entity_poly.type
_entity_poly.pdbx_seq_one_letter_code
_entity_poly.pdbx_strand_id
1 'polypeptide(L)'
;MLICFLSMIDTEEDRDKFIMIYNKYKSLLFYVANNILADPSLSEDVVHQAFIKIIENLDKIENINCHKTKSYIVTIVKHCAINIYNYRKRHLEVPYDEFHDTIADNIEFQEDMGNLAYAVAKLPVIYKTVLTLKFVHNYSNQEIANELEITEATVRKRIERAKLKVQEILDMESV
;
A
#
# COMPACT_ATOMS: atom_id res chain seq x y z
N MET A 1 18.88 -11.06 6.90
CA MET A 1 17.87 -9.99 6.68
C MET A 1 17.00 -9.78 7.91
N LEU A 2 16.27 -10.79 8.43
CA LEU A 2 15.43 -10.65 9.62
C LEU A 2 16.16 -10.11 10.87
N ILE A 3 17.40 -10.56 11.11
CA ILE A 3 18.21 -10.12 12.26
C ILE A 3 18.43 -8.59 12.26
N CYS A 4 18.63 -7.96 11.10
CA CYS A 4 18.83 -6.51 10.99
C CYS A 4 17.58 -5.74 11.41
N PHE A 5 16.39 -6.26 11.12
CA PHE A 5 15.14 -5.65 11.59
C PHE A 5 14.96 -5.77 13.09
N LEU A 6 15.31 -6.93 13.68
CA LEU A 6 15.17 -7.14 15.13
C LEU A 6 16.09 -6.22 15.93
N SER A 7 17.24 -5.81 15.38
CA SER A 7 18.08 -4.78 16.02
C SER A 7 17.48 -3.38 16.01
N MET A 8 16.44 -3.12 15.21
CA MET A 8 15.71 -1.84 15.18
C MET A 8 14.55 -1.79 16.18
N ILE A 9 14.28 -2.88 16.90
CA ILE A 9 13.15 -3.02 17.81
C ILE A 9 13.67 -3.22 19.24
N ASP A 10 13.20 -2.38 20.16
CA ASP A 10 13.70 -2.34 21.53
C ASP A 10 13.07 -3.39 22.44
N THR A 11 11.76 -3.64 22.32
CA THR A 11 11.04 -4.53 23.21
C THR A 11 10.96 -5.97 22.65
N GLU A 12 10.97 -6.96 23.55
CA GLU A 12 10.82 -8.37 23.15
C GLU A 12 9.42 -8.66 22.58
N GLU A 13 8.38 -8.03 23.13
CA GLU A 13 7.00 -8.15 22.65
C GLU A 13 6.85 -7.65 21.20
N ASP A 14 7.43 -6.48 20.89
CA ASP A 14 7.41 -5.94 19.53
C ASP A 14 8.24 -6.79 18.57
N ARG A 15 9.35 -7.39 19.03
CA ARG A 15 10.15 -8.32 18.22
C ARG A 15 9.33 -9.55 17.83
N ASP A 16 8.64 -10.17 18.79
CA ASP A 16 7.79 -11.33 18.52
C ASP A 16 6.66 -10.99 17.56
N LYS A 17 5.98 -9.86 17.81
CA LYS A 17 4.94 -9.32 16.93
C LYS A 17 5.46 -9.10 15.50
N PHE A 18 6.64 -8.50 15.36
CA PHE A 18 7.26 -8.28 14.06
C PHE A 18 7.67 -9.59 13.38
N ILE A 19 8.23 -10.57 14.11
CA ILE A 19 8.57 -11.89 13.56
C ILE A 19 7.33 -12.55 12.96
N MET A 20 6.19 -12.48 13.65
CA MET A 20 4.92 -13.01 13.15
C MET A 20 4.48 -12.29 11.87
N ILE A 21 4.58 -10.95 11.82
CA ILE A 21 4.26 -10.16 10.62
C ILE A 21 5.19 -10.52 9.46
N TYR A 22 6.50 -10.54 9.70
CA TYR A 22 7.51 -10.83 8.68
C TYR A 22 7.29 -12.21 8.06
N ASN A 23 7.16 -13.25 8.90
CA ASN A 23 6.97 -14.61 8.42
C ASN A 23 5.66 -14.78 7.64
N LYS A 24 4.60 -14.10 8.08
CA LYS A 24 3.30 -14.18 7.43
C LYS A 24 3.27 -13.45 6.08
N TYR A 25 3.87 -12.26 6.02
CA TYR A 25 3.63 -11.34 4.91
C TYR A 25 4.79 -11.23 3.91
N LYS A 26 6.02 -11.64 4.24
CA LYS A 26 7.19 -11.48 3.33
C LYS A 26 6.94 -11.94 1.90
N SER A 27 6.34 -13.13 1.72
CA SER A 27 6.10 -13.71 0.39
C SER A 27 5.01 -12.94 -0.36
N LEU A 28 3.96 -12.49 0.34
CA LEU A 28 2.90 -11.67 -0.25
C LEU A 28 3.46 -10.32 -0.72
N LEU A 29 4.29 -9.68 0.10
CA LEU A 29 4.87 -8.37 -0.18
C LEU A 29 5.78 -8.46 -1.40
N PHE A 30 6.62 -9.49 -1.45
CA PHE A 30 7.48 -9.75 -2.60
C PHE A 30 6.65 -9.99 -3.87
N TYR A 31 5.61 -10.83 -3.80
CA TYR A 31 4.72 -11.07 -4.93
C TYR A 31 4.08 -9.77 -5.44
N VAL A 32 3.56 -8.93 -4.54
CA VAL A 32 2.94 -7.66 -4.89
C VAL A 32 3.95 -6.69 -5.52
N ALA A 33 5.15 -6.56 -4.95
CA ALA A 33 6.20 -5.70 -5.50
C ALA A 33 6.67 -6.19 -6.89
N ASN A 34 6.89 -7.50 -7.04
CA ASN A 34 7.39 -8.09 -8.27
C ASN A 34 6.39 -8.02 -9.41
N ASN A 35 5.09 -8.13 -9.13
CA ASN A 35 4.07 -7.90 -10.15
C ASN A 35 4.01 -6.44 -10.63
N ILE A 36 4.55 -5.48 -9.85
CA ILE A 36 4.57 -4.07 -10.25
C ILE A 36 5.87 -3.73 -10.98
N LEU A 37 7.00 -4.23 -10.49
CA LEU A 37 8.32 -3.84 -10.95
C LEU A 37 8.92 -4.78 -12.01
N ALA A 38 8.41 -6.02 -12.09
CA ALA A 38 8.95 -7.09 -12.93
C ALA A 38 10.49 -7.25 -12.81
N ASP A 39 11.02 -6.95 -11.62
CA ASP A 39 12.45 -6.92 -11.31
C ASP A 39 12.64 -7.47 -9.89
N PRO A 40 13.15 -8.71 -9.73
CA PRO A 40 13.28 -9.33 -8.42
C PRO A 40 14.17 -8.54 -7.46
N SER A 41 15.25 -7.93 -7.96
CA SER A 41 16.19 -7.18 -7.11
C SER A 41 15.52 -5.94 -6.54
N LEU A 42 14.86 -5.15 -7.39
CA LEU A 42 14.12 -3.97 -6.93
C LEU A 42 12.93 -4.35 -6.06
N SER A 43 12.33 -5.53 -6.30
CA SER A 43 11.23 -6.03 -5.48
C SER A 43 11.70 -6.37 -4.08
N GLU A 44 12.87 -7.02 -3.91
CA GLU A 44 13.46 -7.25 -2.59
C GLU A 44 13.74 -5.93 -1.86
N ASP A 45 14.27 -4.93 -2.55
CA ASP A 45 14.52 -3.60 -1.98
C ASP A 45 13.22 -2.92 -1.50
N VAL A 46 12.15 -3.00 -2.31
CA VAL A 46 10.83 -2.49 -1.92
C VAL A 46 10.27 -3.20 -0.70
N VAL A 47 10.40 -4.53 -0.63
CA VAL A 47 9.95 -5.30 0.52
C VAL A 47 10.72 -4.89 1.78
N HIS A 48 12.03 -4.67 1.65
CA HIS A 48 12.86 -4.18 2.74
C HIS A 48 12.37 -2.82 3.25
N GLN A 49 12.21 -1.84 2.34
CA GLN A 49 11.71 -0.52 2.69
C GLN A 49 10.32 -0.57 3.33
N ALA A 50 9.43 -1.43 2.82
CA ALA A 50 8.10 -1.61 3.40
C ALA A 50 8.17 -2.15 4.83
N PHE A 51 9.06 -3.11 5.12
CA PHE A 51 9.24 -3.62 6.48
C PHE A 51 9.81 -2.57 7.44
N ILE A 52 10.69 -1.67 6.99
CA ILE A 52 11.16 -0.55 7.81
C ILE A 52 9.97 0.34 8.22
N LYS A 53 9.14 0.76 7.27
CA LYS A 53 7.94 1.57 7.54
C LYS A 53 6.93 0.86 8.45
N ILE A 54 6.81 -0.47 8.34
CA ILE A 54 5.97 -1.29 9.23
C ILE A 54 6.52 -1.30 10.66
N ILE A 55 7.83 -1.38 10.85
CA ILE A 55 8.47 -1.29 12.18
C ILE A 55 8.19 0.08 12.82
N GLU A 56 8.33 1.16 12.04
CA GLU A 56 8.07 2.54 12.50
C GLU A 56 6.61 2.78 12.93
N ASN A 57 5.68 1.93 12.50
CA ASN A 57 4.25 2.03 12.79
C ASN A 57 3.68 0.74 13.43
N LEU A 58 4.54 -0.03 14.11
CA LEU A 58 4.18 -1.36 14.61
C LEU A 58 3.08 -1.31 15.68
N ASP A 59 3.03 -0.22 16.44
CA ASP A 59 2.02 0.12 17.44
C ASP A 59 0.61 0.19 16.86
N LYS A 60 0.47 0.64 15.60
CA LYS A 60 -0.81 0.76 14.89
C LYS A 60 -1.39 -0.57 14.40
N ILE A 61 -0.61 -1.65 14.48
CA ILE A 61 -1.03 -3.00 14.07
C ILE A 61 -1.57 -3.74 15.29
N GLU A 62 -2.87 -3.67 15.54
CA GLU A 62 -3.46 -4.36 16.71
C GLU A 62 -3.58 -5.88 16.51
N ASN A 63 -4.02 -6.32 15.32
CA ASN A 63 -4.26 -7.74 15.03
C ASN A 63 -3.62 -8.16 13.71
N ILE A 64 -2.60 -9.02 13.78
CA ILE A 64 -1.83 -9.51 12.63
C ILE A 64 -2.70 -10.27 11.62
N ASN A 65 -3.80 -10.88 12.08
CA ASN A 65 -4.67 -11.74 11.30
C ASN A 65 -5.89 -11.03 10.69
N CYS A 66 -6.10 -9.74 10.95
CA CYS A 66 -7.26 -9.04 10.42
C CYS A 66 -7.02 -8.47 9.00
N HIS A 67 -8.12 -8.29 8.26
CA HIS A 67 -8.09 -7.70 6.91
C HIS A 67 -7.51 -6.29 6.90
N LYS A 68 -7.70 -5.51 7.97
CA LYS A 68 -7.13 -4.16 8.12
C LYS A 68 -5.60 -4.22 8.07
N THR A 69 -4.96 -5.10 8.81
CA THR A 69 -3.49 -5.25 8.80
C THR A 69 -2.96 -5.68 7.44
N LYS A 70 -3.59 -6.68 6.81
CA LYS A 70 -3.21 -7.10 5.45
C LYS A 70 -3.32 -5.93 4.46
N SER A 71 -4.41 -5.17 4.52
CA SER A 71 -4.64 -4.00 3.66
C SER A 71 -3.58 -2.92 3.88
N TYR A 72 -3.25 -2.62 5.14
CA TYR A 72 -2.24 -1.63 5.50
C TYR A 72 -0.88 -1.99 4.89
N ILE A 73 -0.40 -3.19 5.18
CA ILE A 73 0.92 -3.67 4.76
C ILE A 73 1.01 -3.75 3.23
N VAL A 74 -0.05 -4.22 2.55
CA VAL A 74 -0.11 -4.26 1.08
C VAL A 74 -0.12 -2.84 0.49
N THR A 75 -0.75 -1.87 1.18
CA THR A 75 -0.78 -0.47 0.73
C THR A 75 0.61 0.15 0.76
N ILE A 76 1.40 -0.09 1.81
CA ILE A 76 2.78 0.40 1.93
C ILE A 76 3.64 -0.14 0.79
N VAL A 77 3.66 -1.46 0.58
CA VAL A 77 4.52 -2.08 -0.46
C VAL A 77 4.11 -1.65 -1.87
N LYS A 78 2.80 -1.52 -2.16
CA LYS A 78 2.31 -1.01 -3.45
C LYS A 78 2.79 0.42 -3.69
N HIS A 79 2.73 1.28 -2.68
CA HIS A 79 3.19 2.67 -2.80
C HIS A 79 4.69 2.74 -3.09
N CYS A 80 5.51 2.01 -2.33
CA CYS A 80 6.95 1.92 -2.57
C CYS A 80 7.27 1.44 -4.00
N ALA A 81 6.62 0.36 -4.45
CA ALA A 81 6.81 -0.17 -5.80
C ALA A 81 6.40 0.83 -6.89
N ILE A 82 5.25 1.48 -6.76
CA ILE A 82 4.74 2.45 -7.74
C ILE A 82 5.62 3.69 -7.80
N ASN A 83 6.20 4.13 -6.68
CA ASN A 83 7.14 5.24 -6.67
C ASN A 83 8.39 4.90 -7.49
N ILE A 84 8.99 3.73 -7.29
CA ILE A 84 10.14 3.27 -8.06
C ILE A 84 9.76 3.10 -9.54
N TYR A 85 8.62 2.49 -9.84
CA TYR A 85 8.13 2.33 -11.21
C TYR A 85 7.99 3.69 -11.93
N ASN A 86 7.35 4.67 -11.29
CA ASN A 86 7.18 6.01 -11.86
C ASN A 86 8.52 6.74 -12.02
N TYR A 87 9.46 6.56 -11.10
CA TYR A 87 10.81 7.10 -11.22
C TYR A 87 11.52 6.50 -12.43
N ARG A 88 11.53 5.16 -12.57
CA ARG A 88 12.12 4.48 -13.72
C ARG A 88 11.48 4.96 -15.01
N LYS A 89 10.16 4.99 -15.10
CA LYS A 89 9.42 5.46 -16.29
C LYS A 89 9.79 6.88 -16.74
N ARG A 90 10.15 7.77 -15.80
CA ARG A 90 10.50 9.17 -16.11
C ARG A 90 11.97 9.37 -16.47
N HIS A 91 12.86 8.53 -15.95
CA HIS A 91 14.31 8.74 -16.01
C HIS A 91 15.07 7.69 -16.81
N LEU A 92 14.44 6.55 -17.08
CA LEU A 92 14.96 5.45 -17.87
C LEU A 92 13.89 5.17 -18.92
N GLU A 93 14.20 5.35 -20.21
CA GLU A 93 13.35 4.85 -21.29
C GLU A 93 13.31 3.32 -21.23
N VAL A 94 12.51 2.76 -20.31
CA VAL A 94 12.27 1.33 -20.24
C VAL A 94 11.23 1.01 -21.32
N PRO A 95 11.54 0.10 -22.26
CA PRO A 95 10.58 -0.35 -23.25
C PRO A 95 9.31 -0.85 -22.58
N TYR A 96 8.19 -0.53 -23.21
CA TYR A 96 6.84 -0.85 -22.82
C TYR A 96 6.66 -2.37 -22.69
N ASP A 97 6.65 -2.88 -21.45
CA ASP A 97 5.83 -4.03 -21.12
C ASP A 97 4.57 -3.51 -20.47
N GLU A 98 3.47 -3.80 -21.14
CA GLU A 98 2.11 -3.44 -20.84
C GLU A 98 1.81 -3.73 -19.36
N PHE A 99 1.76 -2.67 -18.55
CA PHE A 99 1.28 -2.76 -17.18
C PHE A 99 -0.22 -3.06 -17.25
N HIS A 100 -0.52 -4.34 -17.30
CA HIS A 100 -1.85 -4.85 -17.18
C HIS A 100 -2.29 -4.54 -15.73
N ASP A 101 -3.37 -3.77 -15.57
CA ASP A 101 -4.02 -3.38 -14.30
C ASP A 101 -4.54 -4.60 -13.47
N THR A 102 -4.00 -5.80 -13.68
CA THR A 102 -4.52 -7.10 -13.26
C THR A 102 -4.12 -7.49 -11.82
N ILE A 103 -3.75 -6.54 -10.96
CA ILE A 103 -3.63 -6.78 -9.51
C ILE A 103 -4.75 -6.06 -8.73
N ALA A 104 -5.80 -5.63 -9.43
CA ALA A 104 -7.04 -5.18 -8.81
C ALA A 104 -8.06 -6.32 -8.61
N ASP A 105 -7.98 -7.44 -9.35
CA ASP A 105 -9.17 -8.30 -9.51
C ASP A 105 -9.10 -9.73 -8.92
N ASN A 106 -7.95 -10.21 -8.41
CA ASN A 106 -7.87 -11.59 -7.89
C ASN A 106 -7.69 -11.68 -6.37
N ILE A 107 -8.51 -10.95 -5.63
CA ILE A 107 -9.04 -11.49 -4.40
C ILE A 107 -10.54 -11.60 -4.65
N GLU A 108 -11.03 -12.84 -4.79
CA GLU A 108 -12.46 -13.18 -4.87
C GLU A 108 -13.26 -12.36 -3.84
N PHE A 109 -13.81 -11.25 -4.29
CA PHE A 109 -14.74 -10.39 -3.55
C PHE A 109 -15.80 -9.84 -4.50
N GLN A 110 -16.00 -10.46 -5.66
CA GLN A 110 -16.90 -9.92 -6.68
C GLN A 110 -18.38 -10.11 -6.37
N GLU A 111 -18.77 -10.96 -5.41
CA GLU A 111 -20.19 -11.24 -5.21
C GLU A 111 -20.90 -10.38 -4.15
N ASP A 112 -20.17 -9.59 -3.33
CA ASP A 112 -20.78 -8.83 -2.21
C ASP A 112 -20.18 -7.42 -1.96
N MET A 113 -19.48 -6.84 -2.94
CA MET A 113 -18.95 -5.48 -2.80
C MET A 113 -20.06 -4.43 -3.05
N GLY A 114 -20.53 -3.76 -1.99
CA GLY A 114 -21.43 -2.61 -2.13
C GLY A 114 -20.81 -1.48 -2.96
N ASN A 115 -21.65 -0.63 -3.59
CA ASN A 115 -21.24 0.37 -4.60
C ASN A 115 -20.04 1.23 -4.18
N LEU A 116 -19.94 1.61 -2.90
CA LEU A 116 -18.81 2.38 -2.39
C LEU A 116 -17.48 1.61 -2.46
N ALA A 117 -17.48 0.33 -2.09
CA ALA A 117 -16.28 -0.49 -2.08
C ALA A 117 -15.79 -0.75 -3.51
N TYR A 118 -16.73 -0.94 -4.45
CA TYR A 118 -16.45 -0.98 -5.87
C TYR A 118 -15.85 0.33 -6.39
N ALA A 119 -16.46 1.48 -6.08
CA ALA A 119 -15.95 2.78 -6.51
C ALA A 119 -14.54 3.07 -5.97
N VAL A 120 -14.28 2.71 -4.71
CA VAL A 120 -12.92 2.79 -4.14
C VAL A 120 -11.97 1.81 -4.83
N ALA A 121 -12.43 0.61 -5.21
CA ALA A 121 -11.61 -0.36 -5.93
C ALA A 121 -11.14 0.17 -7.29
N LYS A 122 -11.95 0.95 -7.99
CA LYS A 122 -11.65 1.58 -9.29
C LYS A 122 -10.74 2.81 -9.21
N LEU A 123 -10.45 3.32 -8.02
CA LEU A 123 -9.58 4.48 -7.89
C LEU A 123 -8.13 4.17 -8.30
N PRO A 124 -7.45 5.12 -8.99
CA PRO A 124 -6.01 5.11 -9.11
C PRO A 124 -5.32 4.91 -7.75
N VAL A 125 -4.25 4.12 -7.73
CA VAL A 125 -3.61 3.70 -6.48
C VAL A 125 -3.24 4.88 -5.57
N ILE A 126 -2.73 5.98 -6.13
CA ILE A 126 -2.37 7.18 -5.36
C ILE A 126 -3.54 7.79 -4.56
N TYR A 127 -4.77 7.61 -5.04
CA TYR A 127 -5.99 8.10 -4.40
C TYR A 127 -6.54 7.07 -3.43
N LYS A 128 -6.56 5.80 -3.81
CA LYS A 128 -6.92 4.68 -2.93
C LYS A 128 -6.05 4.67 -1.68
N THR A 129 -4.72 4.75 -1.83
CA THR A 129 -3.74 4.77 -0.74
C THR A 129 -4.04 5.84 0.31
N VAL A 130 -4.27 7.10 -0.11
CA VAL A 130 -4.55 8.17 0.87
C VAL A 130 -5.90 8.01 1.55
N LEU A 131 -6.92 7.48 0.87
CA LEU A 131 -8.22 7.20 1.49
C LEU A 131 -8.12 6.05 2.49
N THR A 132 -7.43 4.96 2.11
CA THR A 132 -7.22 3.80 2.97
C THR A 132 -6.46 4.20 4.24
N LEU A 133 -5.34 4.91 4.12
CA LEU A 133 -4.59 5.38 5.28
C LEU A 133 -5.43 6.32 6.15
N LYS A 134 -6.19 7.24 5.54
CA LYS A 134 -7.00 8.22 6.29
C LYS A 134 -8.16 7.60 7.04
N PHE A 135 -8.98 6.81 6.37
CA PHE A 135 -10.30 6.40 6.86
C PHE A 135 -10.34 4.97 7.37
N VAL A 136 -9.45 4.09 6.90
CA VAL A 136 -9.37 2.70 7.38
C VAL A 136 -8.35 2.59 8.50
N HIS A 137 -7.20 3.24 8.34
CA HIS A 137 -6.11 3.19 9.32
C HIS A 137 -6.07 4.36 10.29
N ASN A 138 -6.96 5.36 10.13
CA ASN A 138 -7.07 6.54 11.01
C ASN A 138 -5.82 7.42 11.07
N TYR A 139 -5.02 7.47 10.01
CA TYR A 139 -3.83 8.32 9.97
C TYR A 139 -4.24 9.80 9.86
N SER A 140 -3.54 10.66 10.58
CA SER A 140 -3.57 12.11 10.35
C SER A 140 -2.99 12.45 8.97
N ASN A 141 -3.32 13.63 8.45
CA ASN A 141 -2.78 14.03 7.14
C ASN A 141 -1.25 14.17 7.17
N GLN A 142 -0.70 14.55 8.32
CA GLN A 142 0.73 14.67 8.55
C GLN A 142 1.40 13.29 8.58
N GLU A 143 0.81 12.29 9.24
CA GLU A 143 1.34 10.92 9.22
C GLU A 143 1.30 10.33 7.81
N ILE A 144 0.23 10.56 7.05
CA ILE A 144 0.16 10.15 5.64
C ILE A 144 1.25 10.87 4.81
N ALA A 145 1.50 12.15 5.08
CA ALA A 145 2.52 12.92 4.39
C ALA A 145 3.91 12.33 4.62
N ASN A 146 4.23 12.01 5.88
CA ASN A 146 5.49 11.39 6.27
C ASN A 146 5.62 9.98 5.68
N GLU A 147 4.59 9.14 5.83
CA GLU A 147 4.55 7.76 5.35
C GLU A 147 4.78 7.67 3.84
N LEU A 148 4.12 8.56 3.10
CA LEU A 148 4.15 8.57 1.63
C LEU A 148 5.25 9.47 1.05
N GLU A 149 6.04 10.15 1.88
CA GLU A 149 7.10 11.10 1.51
C GLU A 149 6.61 12.21 0.56
N ILE A 150 5.48 12.83 0.91
CA ILE A 150 4.86 13.95 0.18
C ILE A 150 4.47 15.06 1.14
N THR A 151 4.15 16.25 0.62
CA THR A 151 3.66 17.33 1.49
C THR A 151 2.24 17.06 2.00
N GLU A 152 1.91 17.53 3.20
CA GLU A 152 0.54 17.47 3.73
C GLU A 152 -0.46 18.19 2.82
N ALA A 153 -0.03 19.24 2.12
CA ALA A 153 -0.84 19.90 1.09
C ALA A 153 -1.16 18.95 -0.09
N THR A 154 -0.20 18.13 -0.52
CA THR A 154 -0.41 17.07 -1.52
C THR A 154 -1.39 16.02 -1.01
N VAL A 155 -1.28 15.61 0.27
CA VAL A 155 -2.23 14.66 0.89
C VAL A 155 -3.65 15.20 0.83
N ARG A 156 -3.88 16.43 1.29
CA ARG A 156 -5.20 17.08 1.27
C ARG A 156 -5.79 17.13 -0.14
N LYS A 157 -4.99 17.58 -1.13
CA LYS A 157 -5.41 17.62 -2.54
C LYS A 157 -5.73 16.23 -3.10
N ARG A 158 -4.95 15.20 -2.74
CA ARG A 158 -5.22 13.81 -3.16
C ARG A 158 -6.51 13.27 -2.54
N ILE A 159 -6.77 13.54 -1.26
CA ILE A 159 -8.02 13.14 -0.60
C ILE A 159 -9.23 13.82 -1.25
N GLU A 160 -9.14 15.12 -1.52
CA GLU A 160 -10.20 15.87 -2.19
C GLU A 160 -10.50 15.30 -3.58
N ARG A 161 -9.47 15.11 -4.42
CA ARG A 161 -9.61 14.48 -5.74
C ARG A 161 -10.13 13.04 -5.67
N ALA A 162 -9.72 12.28 -4.66
CA ALA A 162 -10.18 10.93 -4.46
C ALA A 162 -11.68 10.89 -4.19
N LYS A 163 -12.19 11.78 -3.32
CA LYS A 163 -13.62 11.90 -3.03
C LYS A 163 -14.44 12.27 -4.27
N LEU A 164 -13.96 13.24 -5.06
CA LEU A 164 -14.62 13.62 -6.32
C LEU A 164 -14.71 12.44 -7.30
N LYS A 165 -13.61 11.69 -7.47
CA LYS A 165 -13.61 10.49 -8.34
C LYS A 165 -14.55 9.38 -7.85
N VAL A 166 -14.62 9.16 -6.53
CA VAL A 166 -15.58 8.18 -5.99
C VAL A 166 -17.00 8.59 -6.34
N GLN A 167 -17.33 9.89 -6.17
CA GLN A 167 -18.64 10.41 -6.53
C GLN A 167 -18.94 10.25 -8.03
N GLU A 168 -18.00 10.62 -8.91
CA GLU A 168 -18.14 10.43 -10.36
C GLU A 168 -18.43 8.97 -10.73
N ILE A 169 -17.75 8.01 -10.10
CA ILE A 169 -17.95 6.57 -10.39
C ILE A 169 -19.32 6.10 -9.89
N LEU A 170 -19.74 6.53 -8.70
CA LEU A 170 -21.05 6.18 -8.15
C LEU A 170 -22.21 6.78 -8.97
N ASP A 171 -22.04 8.01 -9.47
CA ASP A 171 -23.03 8.68 -10.29
C ASP A 171 -23.19 8.00 -11.67
N MET A 172 -22.10 7.46 -12.24
CA MET A 172 -22.13 6.69 -13.49
C MET A 172 -22.80 5.32 -13.37
N GLU A 173 -22.77 4.70 -12.18
CA GLU A 173 -23.46 3.41 -11.94
C GLU A 173 -24.93 3.57 -11.51
N SER A 174 -25.35 4.79 -11.16
CA SER A 174 -26.73 5.10 -10.81
C SER A 174 -27.63 5.34 -12.04
N VAL A 175 -27.07 5.20 -13.25
CA VAL A 175 -27.72 5.38 -14.57
C VAL A 175 -27.72 4.06 -15.32
#